data_AF-A0A354C6W1-F1
#
_entry.id   AF-A0A354C6W1-F1
#
_cell.length_a   1.000
_cell.length_b   1.000
_cell.length_c   1.000
_cell.angle_alpha   90.00
_cell.angle_beta   90.00
_cell.angle_gamma   90.00
#
_symmetry.space_group_name_H-M   'P 1'
#
loop_
_entity.id
_entity.type
_entity.pdbx_description
1 polymer ?
#
loop_
_entity_poly.entity_id
_entity_poly.type
_entity_poly.pdbx_seq_one_letter_code
_entity_poly.pdbx_strand_id
1 'polypeptide(L)'
;MFWQIIMVVFVMVFSISETYAESCSGRGIELQVLGSGGPEVQDKRASSGYVIWQDGKARILIDCGGGSALRFGQSNAQMTDLHVGLFTHFHVDHAADFPVLVKSSFFEDRTRPLPVFGP
;
A
#
# COMPACT_ATOMS: atom_id res chain seq x y z
N MET A 1 -13.81 36.98 39.91
CA MET A 1 -13.07 37.08 38.64
C MET A 1 -12.09 35.92 38.42
N PHE A 2 -11.40 35.41 39.46
CA PHE A 2 -10.51 34.23 39.33
C PHE A 2 -11.24 32.89 39.06
N TRP A 3 -12.45 32.69 39.60
CA TRP A 3 -13.19 31.43 39.44
C TRP A 3 -13.76 31.21 38.01
N GLN A 4 -14.05 32.29 37.28
CA GLN A 4 -14.55 32.21 35.90
C GLN A 4 -13.48 31.74 34.91
N ILE A 5 -12.20 32.06 35.16
CA ILE A 5 -11.09 31.62 34.30
C ILE A 5 -10.82 30.11 34.48
N ILE A 6 -10.92 29.61 35.71
CA ILE A 6 -10.74 28.17 36.03
C ILE A 6 -11.81 27.32 35.34
N MET A 7 -13.06 27.81 35.28
CA MET A 7 -14.17 27.07 34.68
C MET A 7 -14.08 27.01 33.13
N VAL A 8 -13.53 28.02 32.47
CA VAL A 8 -13.33 28.02 31.00
C VAL A 8 -12.19 27.09 30.58
N VAL A 9 -11.11 27.01 31.37
CA VAL A 9 -10.01 26.07 31.11
C VAL A 9 -10.46 24.62 31.32
N PHE A 10 -11.35 24.36 32.29
CA PHE A 10 -11.85 23.01 32.56
C PHE A 10 -12.80 22.48 31.46
N VAL A 11 -13.51 23.36 30.74
CA VAL A 11 -14.42 22.96 29.65
C VAL A 11 -13.67 22.60 28.35
N MET A 12 -12.48 23.17 28.09
CA MET A 12 -11.67 22.81 26.90
C MET A 12 -10.97 21.45 27.01
N VAL A 13 -10.95 20.82 28.19
CA VAL A 13 -10.32 19.51 28.41
C VAL A 13 -11.27 18.34 28.13
N PHE A 14 -12.58 18.60 28.01
CA PHE A 14 -13.55 17.56 27.68
C PHE A 14 -13.63 17.31 26.16
N SER A 15 -12.81 16.32 25.75
CA SER A 15 -13.07 15.38 24.65
C SER A 15 -12.93 15.93 23.22
N ILE A 16 -11.68 16.09 22.80
CA ILE A 16 -11.29 15.75 21.42
C ILE A 16 -11.37 14.22 21.27
N SER A 17 -12.46 13.70 20.73
CA SER A 17 -12.50 12.33 20.21
C SER A 17 -11.66 12.29 18.94
N GLU A 18 -10.37 11.97 19.07
CA GLU A 18 -9.56 11.66 17.90
C GLU A 18 -10.12 10.41 17.23
N THR A 19 -10.73 10.61 16.06
CA THR A 19 -11.22 9.50 15.24
C THR A 19 -10.03 8.99 14.45
N TYR A 20 -9.29 8.04 15.02
CA TYR A 20 -8.29 7.31 14.26
C TYR A 20 -8.99 6.39 13.28
N ALA A 21 -8.53 6.38 12.03
CA ALA A 21 -8.88 5.29 11.13
C ALA A 21 -8.47 3.98 11.80
N GLU A 22 -9.33 2.97 11.79
CA GLU A 22 -8.96 1.64 12.27
C GLU A 22 -7.68 1.21 11.55
N SER A 23 -6.63 0.97 12.33
CA SER A 23 -5.39 0.42 11.78
C SER A 23 -5.68 -0.96 11.20
N CYS A 24 -5.10 -1.26 10.05
CA CYS A 24 -5.04 -2.60 9.50
C CYS A 24 -4.64 -3.59 10.61
N SER A 25 -5.55 -4.49 10.95
CA SER A 25 -5.41 -5.40 12.09
C SER A 25 -4.55 -6.62 11.77
N GLY A 26 -4.13 -6.76 10.50
CA GLY A 26 -3.46 -7.94 9.96
C GLY A 26 -4.40 -9.14 9.84
N ARG A 27 -5.72 -8.94 9.98
CA ARG A 27 -6.76 -9.97 9.83
C ARG A 27 -7.77 -9.52 8.79
N GLY A 28 -8.29 -10.47 8.02
CA GLY A 28 -9.23 -10.18 6.95
C GLY A 28 -8.55 -9.64 5.70
N ILE A 29 -9.23 -8.76 4.96
CA ILE A 29 -8.76 -8.21 3.69
C ILE A 29 -8.40 -6.74 3.85
N GLU A 30 -7.20 -6.37 3.41
CA GLU A 30 -6.70 -5.01 3.51
C GLU A 30 -6.10 -4.58 2.17
N LEU A 31 -6.32 -3.33 1.76
CA LEU A 31 -5.69 -2.73 0.60
C LEU A 31 -4.57 -1.81 1.09
N GLN A 32 -3.37 -2.00 0.57
CA GLN A 32 -2.28 -1.03 0.76
C GLN A 32 -1.91 -0.39 -0.57
N VAL A 33 -1.85 0.94 -0.54
CA VAL A 33 -1.37 1.76 -1.65
C VAL A 33 0.15 1.79 -1.63
N LEU A 34 0.77 1.21 -2.65
CA LEU A 34 2.21 1.30 -2.87
C LEU A 34 2.55 2.57 -3.66
N GLY A 35 1.70 2.92 -4.62
CA GLY A 35 1.78 4.15 -5.38
C GLY A 35 0.42 4.56 -5.93
N SER A 36 0.29 5.85 -6.20
CA SER A 36 -0.98 6.49 -6.54
C SER A 36 -0.82 7.70 -7.47
N GLY A 37 0.39 7.94 -7.97
CA GLY A 37 0.67 8.89 -9.03
C GLY A 37 0.41 8.26 -10.41
N GLY A 38 0.40 9.12 -11.43
CA GLY A 38 0.37 8.70 -12.83
C GLY A 38 1.78 8.68 -13.44
N PRO A 39 1.93 9.00 -14.74
CA PRO A 39 3.24 9.07 -15.40
C PRO A 39 4.02 10.35 -15.05
N GLU A 40 3.47 11.26 -14.25
CA GLU A 40 4.09 12.54 -13.90
C GLU A 40 5.23 12.38 -12.89
N VAL A 41 6.48 12.58 -13.34
CA VAL A 41 7.68 12.43 -12.47
C VAL A 41 7.78 13.52 -11.38
N GLN A 42 7.14 14.68 -11.58
CA GLN A 42 7.28 15.85 -10.71
C GLN A 42 6.39 15.84 -9.45
N ASP A 43 5.42 14.92 -9.38
CA ASP A 43 4.46 14.86 -8.27
C ASP A 43 5.04 14.20 -7.00
N LYS A 44 6.26 13.64 -7.10
CA LYS A 44 6.99 12.94 -6.03
C LYS A 44 6.24 11.73 -5.46
N ARG A 45 5.41 11.09 -6.27
CA ARG A 45 4.68 9.87 -5.90
C ARG A 45 5.22 8.70 -6.71
N ALA A 46 5.15 7.51 -6.12
CA ALA A 46 5.24 6.30 -6.93
C ALA A 46 3.99 6.21 -7.81
N SER A 47 4.16 5.73 -9.05
CA SER A 47 3.06 5.49 -9.98
C SER A 47 2.15 4.36 -9.48
N SER A 48 1.03 4.11 -10.17
CA SER A 48 0.01 3.12 -9.78
C SER A 48 0.60 1.79 -9.31
N GLY A 49 0.22 1.36 -8.11
CA GLY A 49 0.62 0.06 -7.57
C GLY A 49 -0.04 -0.18 -6.23
N TYR A 50 -0.62 -1.37 -6.07
CA TYR A 50 -1.38 -1.73 -4.89
C TYR A 50 -1.14 -3.18 -4.54
N VAL A 51 -1.28 -3.50 -3.25
CA VAL A 51 -1.29 -4.87 -2.77
C VAL A 51 -2.54 -5.12 -1.94
N ILE A 52 -3.19 -6.26 -2.19
CA ILE A 52 -4.24 -6.78 -1.32
C ILE A 52 -3.59 -7.77 -0.36
N TRP A 53 -3.73 -7.49 0.91
CA TRP A 53 -3.37 -8.38 2.00
C TRP A 53 -4.57 -9.25 2.36
N GLN A 54 -4.29 -10.51 2.68
CA GLN A 54 -5.23 -11.41 3.33
C GLN A 54 -4.55 -12.03 4.54
N ASP A 55 -5.10 -11.77 5.72
CA ASP A 55 -4.60 -12.26 7.00
C ASP A 55 -3.09 -11.99 7.18
N GLY A 56 -2.69 -10.74 6.92
CA GLY A 56 -1.32 -10.26 7.09
C GLY A 56 -0.33 -10.70 6.01
N LYS A 57 -0.78 -11.36 4.94
CA LYS A 57 0.06 -11.77 3.80
C LYS A 57 -0.34 -11.09 2.51
N ALA A 58 0.63 -10.58 1.77
CA ALA A 58 0.43 -10.02 0.44
C ALA A 58 -0.04 -11.11 -0.53
N ARG A 59 -1.26 -11.00 -1.07
CA ARG A 59 -1.85 -12.03 -1.97
C ARG A 59 -2.00 -11.56 -3.40
N ILE A 60 -2.37 -10.30 -3.62
CA ILE A 60 -2.70 -9.81 -4.96
C ILE A 60 -1.90 -8.54 -5.19
N LEU A 61 -1.15 -8.50 -6.28
CA LEU A 61 -0.56 -7.26 -6.80
C LEU A 61 -1.51 -6.70 -7.87
N ILE A 62 -1.85 -5.41 -7.77
CA ILE A 62 -2.63 -4.69 -8.79
C ILE A 62 -1.79 -3.53 -9.29
N ASP A 63 -1.45 -3.58 -10.57
CA ASP A 63 -0.46 -2.72 -11.23
C ASP A 63 0.92 -2.73 -10.53
N CYS A 64 1.94 -2.27 -11.24
CA CYS A 64 3.31 -2.13 -10.76
C CYS A 64 4.03 -1.06 -11.58
N GLY A 65 3.62 0.20 -11.40
CA GLY A 65 4.23 1.38 -12.02
C GLY A 65 5.54 1.82 -11.35
N GLY A 66 6.21 2.79 -11.96
CA GLY A 66 7.49 3.32 -11.49
C GLY A 66 7.53 3.68 -10.00
N GLY A 67 8.50 3.13 -9.27
CA GLY A 67 8.69 3.34 -7.83
C GLY A 67 7.83 2.45 -6.94
N SER A 68 6.83 1.75 -7.47
CA SER A 68 5.97 0.86 -6.69
C SER A 68 6.71 -0.40 -6.20
N ALA A 69 7.73 -0.90 -6.93
CA ALA A 69 8.51 -2.06 -6.49
C ALA A 69 9.35 -1.74 -5.24
N LEU A 70 9.89 -0.53 -5.12
CA LEU A 70 10.57 -0.08 -3.90
C LEU A 70 9.59 -0.06 -2.73
N ARG A 71 8.36 0.44 -2.94
CA ARG A 71 7.32 0.51 -1.92
C ARG A 71 6.79 -0.86 -1.53
N PHE A 72 6.74 -1.81 -2.47
CA PHE A 72 6.46 -3.22 -2.20
C PHE A 72 7.46 -3.79 -1.18
N GLY A 73 8.76 -3.63 -1.40
CA GLY A 73 9.78 -4.05 -0.43
C GLY A 73 9.66 -3.36 0.93
N GLN A 74 9.39 -2.04 0.95
CA GLN A 74 9.19 -1.29 2.20
C GLN A 74 7.96 -1.74 2.99
N SER A 75 6.95 -2.32 2.33
CA SER A 75 5.77 -2.88 2.98
C SER A 75 6.02 -4.25 3.64
N ASN A 76 7.21 -4.84 3.47
CA ASN A 76 7.53 -6.23 3.81
C ASN A 76 6.69 -7.27 3.05
N ALA A 77 6.04 -6.89 1.95
CA ALA A 77 5.43 -7.83 1.04
C ALA A 77 6.52 -8.68 0.37
N GLN A 78 6.19 -9.94 0.08
CA GLN A 78 7.10 -10.88 -0.55
C GLN A 78 6.47 -11.44 -1.83
N MET A 79 7.27 -11.58 -2.88
CA MET A 79 6.83 -12.22 -4.12
C MET A 79 6.42 -13.68 -3.90
N THR A 80 7.00 -14.36 -2.91
CA THR A 80 6.62 -15.73 -2.50
C THR A 80 5.17 -15.87 -2.07
N ASP A 81 4.61 -14.87 -1.38
CA ASP A 81 3.23 -14.91 -0.87
C ASP A 81 2.20 -14.57 -1.97
N LEU A 82 2.57 -13.82 -3.02
CA LEU A 82 1.64 -13.36 -4.06
C LEU A 82 1.00 -14.50 -4.86
N HIS A 83 -0.32 -14.56 -4.85
CA HIS A 83 -1.12 -15.51 -5.62
C HIS A 83 -1.27 -15.11 -7.09
N VAL A 84 -1.38 -13.81 -7.38
CA VAL A 84 -1.65 -13.31 -8.74
C VAL A 84 -1.18 -11.86 -8.89
N GLY A 85 -0.72 -11.51 -10.10
CA GLY A 85 -0.54 -10.13 -10.54
C GLY A 85 -1.65 -9.73 -11.51
N LEU A 86 -2.26 -8.57 -11.31
CA LEU A 86 -3.33 -8.02 -12.14
C LEU A 86 -2.88 -6.69 -12.70
N PHE A 87 -2.98 -6.52 -14.01
CA PHE A 87 -2.69 -5.26 -14.70
C PHE A 87 -3.97 -4.70 -15.30
N THR A 88 -4.25 -3.45 -14.99
CA THR A 88 -5.38 -2.74 -15.59
C THR A 88 -5.14 -2.47 -17.07
N HIS A 89 -3.91 -2.09 -17.42
CA HIS A 89 -3.40 -1.88 -18.78
C HIS A 89 -1.87 -1.76 -18.76
N PHE A 90 -1.24 -1.59 -19.93
CA PHE A 90 0.22 -1.60 -20.08
C PHE A 90 0.84 -0.23 -20.34
N HIS A 91 0.29 0.84 -19.75
CA HIS A 91 1.03 2.09 -19.67
C HIS A 91 2.16 1.99 -18.63
N VAL A 92 3.19 2.82 -18.80
CA VAL A 92 4.43 2.76 -18.01
C VAL A 92 4.19 3.00 -16.52
N ASP A 93 3.24 3.86 -16.18
CA ASP A 93 2.81 4.18 -14.83
C ASP A 93 1.99 3.07 -14.17
N HIS A 94 1.69 1.98 -14.90
CA HIS A 94 1.00 0.80 -14.40
C HIS A 94 1.83 -0.48 -14.49
N ALA A 95 2.91 -0.53 -15.26
CA ALA A 95 3.62 -1.79 -15.54
C ALA A 95 5.16 -1.74 -15.49
N ALA A 96 5.77 -0.55 -15.44
CA ALA A 96 7.23 -0.42 -15.64
C ALA A 96 8.08 -1.13 -14.58
N ASP A 97 7.60 -1.27 -13.35
CA ASP A 97 8.35 -1.88 -12.24
C ASP A 97 8.11 -3.39 -12.12
N PHE A 98 7.17 -3.98 -12.87
CA PHE A 98 6.90 -5.41 -12.76
C PHE A 98 8.13 -6.30 -13.02
N PRO A 99 8.98 -6.04 -14.03
CA PRO A 99 10.21 -6.81 -14.23
C PRO A 99 11.17 -6.77 -13.04
N VAL A 100 11.15 -5.68 -12.26
CA VAL A 100 11.96 -5.55 -11.03
C VAL A 100 11.49 -6.57 -10.00
N LEU A 101 10.18 -6.68 -9.78
CA LEU A 101 9.59 -7.67 -8.87
C LEU A 101 9.78 -9.10 -9.37
N VAL A 102 9.64 -9.34 -10.68
CA VAL A 102 9.94 -10.66 -11.27
C VAL A 102 11.40 -11.05 -10.99
N LYS A 103 12.34 -10.13 -11.17
CA LYS A 103 13.75 -10.38 -10.86
C LYS A 103 14.00 -10.55 -9.36
N SER A 104 13.33 -9.79 -8.49
CA SER A 104 13.46 -9.96 -7.03
C SER A 104 12.99 -11.35 -6.60
N SER A 105 11.92 -11.86 -7.22
CA SER A 105 11.37 -13.18 -6.90
C SER A 105 12.36 -14.34 -7.11
N PHE A 106 13.38 -14.16 -7.97
CA PHE A 106 14.46 -15.14 -8.16
C PHE A 106 15.32 -15.32 -6.90
N PHE A 107 15.39 -14.29 -6.05
CA PHE A 107 16.13 -14.30 -4.78
C PHE A 107 15.24 -14.65 -3.58
N GLU A 108 13.98 -15.01 -3.84
CA GLU A 108 13.06 -15.51 -2.83
C GLU A 108 12.73 -16.98 -3.09
N ASP A 109 12.18 -17.69 -2.10
CA ASP A 109 11.85 -19.13 -2.20
C ASP A 109 10.55 -19.41 -2.97
N ARG A 110 10.32 -18.69 -4.08
CA ARG A 110 9.08 -18.84 -4.87
C ARG A 110 9.17 -20.08 -5.75
N THR A 111 8.41 -21.12 -5.40
CA THR A 111 8.40 -22.41 -6.13
C THR A 111 7.23 -22.62 -7.08
N ARG A 112 6.22 -21.73 -7.06
CA ARG A 112 5.02 -21.83 -7.89
C ARG A 112 4.94 -20.73 -8.95
N PRO A 113 4.38 -20.99 -10.13
CA PRO A 113 4.12 -19.96 -11.14
C PRO A 113 3.32 -18.78 -10.57
N LEU A 114 3.58 -17.57 -11.05
CA LEU A 114 2.75 -16.38 -10.77
C LEU A 114 1.82 -16.16 -11.96
N PRO A 115 0.52 -16.48 -11.85
CA PRO A 115 -0.47 -16.02 -12.83
C PRO A 115 -0.43 -14.49 -12.93
N VAL A 116 -0.39 -14.00 -14.16
CA VAL A 116 -0.45 -12.57 -14.48
C VAL A 116 -1.58 -12.37 -15.48
N PHE A 117 -2.51 -11.48 -15.17
CA PHE A 117 -3.66 -11.15 -16.03
C PHE A 117 -3.64 -9.66 -16.38
N GLY A 118 -3.96 -9.35 -17.63
CA GLY A 118 -4.08 -8.00 -18.17
C GLY A 118 -4.76 -8.04 -19.55
N PRO A 119 -4.96 -6.87 -20.19
CA PRO A 119 -5.56 -6.76 -21.52
C PRO A 119 -4.68 -7.25 -22.67
#